data_AF-A0A976GSG5-F1
#
_entry.id   AF-A0A976GSG5-F1
#
_cell.length_a   1.000
_cell.length_b   1.000
_cell.length_c   1.000
_cell.angle_alpha   90.00
_cell.angle_beta   90.00
_cell.angle_gamma   90.00
#
_symmetry.space_group_name_H-M   'P 1'
#
loop_
_entity.id
_entity.type
_entity.pdbx_description
1 polymer ?
#
loop_
_entity_poly.entity_id
_entity_poly.type
_entity_poly.pdbx_seq_one_letter_code
_entity_poly.pdbx_strand_id
1 'polypeptide(L)'
;MKKLLFLAFFCVIAFASKANIAMPGFFNVGTGAGFVPYFREDAVHFGKIQMKSEVITIQLYRGYAVVKGEYLMYNHDKQKINIKIGYPINGTIYSNDFNAISFQDLYEFTASIDGEKTKNFLFKTDTINESHRPRHLKDIRKWYVWQASFEPEKITKVTVYFIVNTSQGFIRKGYDKGET
;
A
#
# COMPACT_ATOMS: atom_id res chain seq x y z
N MET A 1 -56.97 -21.65 5.68
CA MET A 1 -57.11 -20.39 4.90
C MET A 1 -56.11 -19.37 5.42
N LYS A 2 -55.24 -18.90 4.51
CA LYS A 2 -54.62 -17.57 4.45
C LYS A 2 -54.22 -16.85 5.75
N LYS A 3 -52.90 -16.66 5.90
CA LYS A 3 -52.19 -15.37 6.14
C LYS A 3 -50.70 -15.71 6.12
N LEU A 4 -50.06 -15.74 4.95
CA LEU A 4 -49.23 -14.64 4.41
C LEU A 4 -48.48 -13.89 5.53
N LEU A 5 -47.18 -14.17 5.67
CA LEU A 5 -46.07 -13.38 5.11
C LEU A 5 -45.82 -12.12 5.95
N PHE A 6 -44.66 -12.03 6.60
CA PHE A 6 -43.68 -10.96 6.38
C PHE A 6 -42.51 -11.06 7.37
N LEU A 7 -41.29 -10.93 6.83
CA LEU A 7 -40.11 -10.29 7.45
C LEU A 7 -39.65 -10.82 8.83
N ALA A 8 -38.47 -11.39 8.99
CA ALA A 8 -37.22 -10.82 8.53
C ALA A 8 -36.21 -11.93 8.23
N PHE A 9 -35.97 -12.17 6.94
CA PHE A 9 -34.69 -12.66 6.50
C PHE A 9 -33.70 -11.54 6.84
N PHE A 10 -33.06 -11.63 8.00
CA PHE A 10 -31.97 -10.75 8.38
C PHE A 10 -30.80 -11.10 7.46
N CYS A 11 -30.92 -10.63 6.22
CA CYS A 11 -29.84 -10.58 5.27
C CYS A 11 -28.86 -9.59 5.88
N VAL A 12 -27.93 -10.11 6.68
CA VAL A 12 -26.69 -9.41 6.98
C VAL A 12 -25.96 -9.36 5.65
N ILE A 13 -26.37 -8.42 4.79
CA ILE A 13 -25.55 -7.92 3.72
C ILE A 13 -24.45 -7.18 4.47
N ALA A 14 -23.42 -7.95 4.86
CA ALA A 14 -22.13 -7.38 5.14
C ALA A 14 -21.73 -6.71 3.83
N PHE A 15 -22.04 -5.41 3.71
CA PHE A 15 -21.44 -4.57 2.72
C PHE A 15 -19.95 -4.66 3.01
N ALA A 16 -19.26 -5.52 2.27
CA ALA A 16 -17.82 -5.45 2.13
C ALA A 16 -17.56 -4.14 1.38
N SER A 17 -17.56 -3.03 2.11
CA SER A 17 -16.95 -1.79 1.64
C SER A 17 -15.50 -2.15 1.40
N LYS A 18 -15.15 -2.43 0.13
CA LYS A 18 -13.76 -2.57 -0.29
C LYS A 18 -13.13 -1.20 -0.20
N ALA A 19 -12.73 -0.82 1.01
CA ALA A 19 -11.76 0.23 1.21
C ALA A 19 -10.43 -0.32 0.70
N ASN A 20 -10.08 0.00 -0.54
CA ASN A 20 -8.74 -0.23 -1.06
C ASN A 20 -7.85 0.90 -0.57
N ILE A 21 -7.10 0.67 0.50
CA ILE A 21 -5.88 1.42 0.79
C ILE A 21 -4.83 0.38 1.18
N ALA A 22 -4.19 -0.17 0.17
CA ALA A 22 -2.83 -0.71 0.30
C ALA A 22 -1.89 0.51 0.12
N MET A 23 -0.72 0.66 0.75
CA MET A 23 0.37 -0.32 0.72
C MET A 23 1.71 0.24 1.23
N PRO A 24 2.65 -0.64 1.63
CA PRO A 24 4.03 -0.74 1.17
C PRO A 24 4.04 -1.94 0.23
N GLY A 25 4.25 -1.67 -1.05
CA GLY A 25 4.30 -2.74 -2.04
C GLY A 25 5.67 -3.40 -2.10
N PHE A 26 5.73 -4.73 -1.98
CA PHE A 26 6.75 -5.49 -2.70
C PHE A 26 6.17 -5.92 -4.03
N PHE A 27 6.23 -4.96 -4.94
CA PHE A 27 6.19 -5.06 -6.40
C PHE A 27 5.15 -5.99 -7.05
N ASN A 28 3.92 -5.96 -6.52
CA ASN A 28 2.72 -5.89 -7.37
C ASN A 28 1.58 -5.16 -6.62
N VAL A 29 1.49 -3.85 -6.85
CA VAL A 29 1.11 -2.87 -5.84
C VAL A 29 -0.42 -2.80 -5.64
N GLY A 30 -0.93 -3.56 -4.68
CA GLY A 30 -2.10 -3.20 -3.86
C GLY A 30 -3.37 -3.95 -4.21
N THR A 31 -3.27 -4.99 -5.03
CA THR A 31 -4.42 -5.65 -5.64
C THR A 31 -4.17 -7.15 -5.77
N GLY A 32 -4.31 -7.88 -4.66
CA GLY A 32 -4.61 -9.32 -4.66
C GLY A 32 -3.59 -10.30 -5.27
N ALA A 33 -2.46 -9.85 -5.81
CA ALA A 33 -1.37 -10.71 -6.28
C ALA A 33 -0.21 -10.63 -5.28
N GLY A 34 0.28 -11.79 -4.84
CA GLY A 34 1.18 -11.93 -3.70
C GLY A 34 2.49 -11.14 -3.76
N PHE A 35 3.22 -11.19 -2.65
CA PHE A 35 4.51 -10.54 -2.41
C PHE A 35 5.58 -10.96 -3.45
N VAL A 36 6.15 -10.00 -4.20
CA VAL A 36 7.23 -10.23 -5.17
C VAL A 36 8.46 -9.39 -4.83
N PRO A 37 9.61 -10.00 -4.47
CA PRO A 37 10.89 -9.31 -4.37
C PRO A 37 11.32 -8.76 -5.72
N TYR A 38 11.74 -7.51 -5.73
CA TYR A 38 12.22 -6.83 -6.94
C TYR A 38 13.71 -7.00 -7.15
N PHE A 39 14.46 -7.07 -6.06
CA PHE A 39 15.89 -7.31 -6.10
C PHE A 39 16.13 -8.80 -6.29
N ARG A 40 16.96 -9.16 -7.28
CA ARG A 40 17.22 -10.56 -7.65
C ARG A 40 17.79 -11.35 -6.48
N GLU A 41 18.67 -10.72 -5.70
CA GLU A 41 19.26 -11.29 -4.50
C GLU A 41 18.20 -11.68 -3.44
N ASP A 42 17.07 -10.97 -3.39
CA ASP A 42 16.00 -11.22 -2.43
C ASP A 42 15.00 -12.29 -2.94
N ALA A 43 15.11 -12.71 -4.21
CA ALA A 43 14.20 -13.67 -4.84
C ALA A 43 14.21 -15.05 -4.16
N VAL A 44 15.33 -15.44 -3.54
CA VAL A 44 15.44 -16.67 -2.74
C VAL A 44 14.49 -16.70 -1.54
N HIS A 45 14.00 -15.52 -1.12
CA HIS A 45 13.06 -15.35 -0.02
C HIS A 45 11.60 -15.21 -0.49
N PHE A 46 11.33 -15.38 -1.79
CA PHE A 46 9.98 -15.34 -2.35
C PHE A 46 9.03 -16.30 -1.62
N GLY A 47 7.86 -15.80 -1.22
CA GLY A 47 6.84 -16.58 -0.52
C GLY A 47 7.13 -16.92 0.94
N LYS A 48 8.31 -16.54 1.47
CA LYS A 48 8.70 -16.85 2.86
C LYS A 48 8.21 -15.80 3.88
N ILE A 49 8.08 -14.54 3.44
CA ILE A 49 7.54 -13.45 4.24
C ILE A 49 6.09 -13.21 3.83
N GLN A 50 5.18 -13.21 4.80
CA GLN A 50 3.74 -12.99 4.58
C GLN A 50 3.23 -11.82 5.41
N MET A 51 2.54 -10.87 4.77
CA MET A 51 1.75 -9.86 5.50
C MET A 51 0.55 -10.54 6.17
N LYS A 52 0.43 -10.38 7.49
CA LYS A 52 -0.68 -10.89 8.31
C LYS A 52 -1.79 -9.86 8.46
N SER A 53 -1.43 -8.59 8.64
CA SER A 53 -2.39 -7.51 8.74
C SER A 53 -1.76 -6.17 8.35
N GLU A 54 -2.64 -5.22 8.06
CA GLU A 54 -2.32 -3.85 7.71
C GLU A 54 -3.27 -2.92 8.47
N VAL A 55 -2.73 -1.82 8.98
CA VAL A 55 -3.51 -0.70 9.52
C VAL A 55 -2.98 0.57 8.88
N ILE A 56 -3.84 1.26 8.12
CA ILE A 56 -3.53 2.56 7.55
C ILE A 56 -4.34 3.62 8.28
N THR A 57 -3.64 4.59 8.86
CA THR A 57 -4.23 5.77 9.49
C THR A 57 -3.94 6.98 8.65
N ILE A 58 -4.98 7.73 8.30
CA ILE A 58 -4.88 8.95 7.50
C ILE A 58 -5.51 10.09 8.29
N GLN A 59 -4.73 11.14 8.53
CA GLN A 59 -5.21 12.39 9.10
C GLN A 59 -5.25 13.44 7.99
N LEU A 60 -6.45 13.95 7.71
CA LEU A 60 -6.69 14.89 6.61
C LEU A 60 -6.59 16.33 7.12
N TYR A 61 -5.83 17.13 6.39
CA TYR A 61 -5.70 18.57 6.60
C TYR A 61 -5.99 19.31 5.28
N ARG A 62 -6.18 20.63 5.37
CA ARG A 62 -6.33 21.45 4.16
C ARG A 62 -5.01 21.46 3.38
N GLY A 63 -5.00 20.82 2.21
CA GLY A 63 -3.87 20.80 1.27
C GLY A 63 -2.84 19.69 1.48
N TYR A 64 -2.95 18.90 2.55
CA TYR A 64 -2.08 17.73 2.77
C TYR A 64 -2.77 16.66 3.63
N ALA A 65 -2.22 15.45 3.62
CA ALA A 65 -2.59 14.40 4.56
C ALA A 65 -1.34 13.81 5.23
N VAL A 66 -1.49 13.44 6.50
CA VAL A 66 -0.48 12.69 7.23
C VAL A 66 -0.89 11.23 7.25
N VAL A 67 0.02 10.36 6.83
CA VAL A 67 -0.26 8.93 6.68
C VAL A 67 0.69 8.13 7.56
N LYS A 68 0.12 7.21 8.34
CA LYS A 68 0.85 6.17 9.06
C LYS A 68 0.37 4.83 8.55
N GLY A 69 1.29 3.99 8.10
CA GLY A 69 1.01 2.61 7.75
C GLY A 69 1.72 1.65 8.69
N GLU A 70 1.00 0.67 9.22
CA GLU A 70 1.53 -0.39 10.07
C GLU A 70 1.25 -1.76 9.46
N TYR A 71 2.29 -2.57 9.33
CA TYR A 71 2.25 -3.86 8.63
C TYR A 71 2.85 -4.93 9.50
N LEU A 72 2.07 -5.95 9.81
CA LEU A 72 2.54 -7.10 10.54
C LEU A 72 2.98 -8.15 9.54
N MET A 73 4.28 -8.43 9.51
CA MET A 73 4.92 -9.32 8.56
C MET A 73 5.42 -10.55 9.30
N TYR A 74 5.04 -11.74 8.86
CA TYR A 74 5.46 -13.00 9.46
C TYR A 74 6.49 -13.71 8.59
N ASN A 75 7.56 -14.19 9.21
CA ASN A 75 8.55 -15.05 8.57
C ASN A 75 8.16 -16.52 8.76
N HIS A 76 7.90 -17.25 7.66
CA HIS A 76 7.62 -18.69 7.68
C HIS A 76 8.87 -19.56 7.65
N ASP A 77 10.05 -18.96 7.47
CA ASP A 77 11.32 -19.68 7.48
C ASP A 77 11.83 -19.84 8.92
N LYS A 78 12.57 -20.94 9.15
CA LYS A 78 13.31 -21.20 10.39
C LYS A 78 14.60 -20.40 10.49
N GLN A 79 14.96 -19.68 9.43
CA GLN A 79 16.13 -18.82 9.35
C GLN A 79 15.74 -17.35 9.34
N LYS A 80 16.64 -16.51 9.85
CA LYS A 80 16.51 -15.06 9.76
C LYS A 80 16.58 -14.64 8.28
N ILE A 81 15.63 -13.83 7.85
CA ILE A 81 15.56 -13.31 6.49
C ILE A 81 15.90 -11.83 6.49
N ASN A 82 16.83 -11.43 5.62
CA ASN A 82 17.16 -10.03 5.38
C ASN A 82 16.81 -9.71 3.94
N ILE A 83 15.86 -8.81 3.73
CA ILE A 83 15.42 -8.39 2.38
C ILE A 83 15.32 -6.88 2.29
N LYS A 84 15.48 -6.34 1.08
CA LYS A 84 15.18 -4.94 0.83
C LYS A 84 13.68 -4.77 0.66
N ILE A 85 13.15 -3.83 1.43
CA ILE A 85 11.77 -3.39 1.33
C ILE A 85 11.70 -1.92 0.93
N GLY A 86 10.61 -1.46 0.32
CA GLY A 86 10.39 -0.12 -0.17
C GLY A 86 8.94 0.30 -0.28
N TYR A 87 8.77 1.61 -0.44
CA TYR A 87 7.49 2.30 -0.52
C TYR A 87 7.46 3.21 -1.76
N PRO A 88 6.39 3.20 -2.56
CA PRO A 88 6.31 4.00 -3.77
C PRO A 88 6.21 5.50 -3.45
N ILE A 89 7.04 6.32 -4.07
CA ILE A 89 7.13 7.76 -3.80
C ILE A 89 6.05 8.55 -4.54
N ASN A 90 5.62 8.04 -5.68
CA ASN A 90 4.64 8.67 -6.52
C ASN A 90 3.61 7.65 -6.98
N GLY A 91 2.39 8.11 -7.24
CA GLY A 91 1.32 7.25 -7.68
C GLY A 91 0.04 8.03 -7.92
N THR A 92 -0.88 7.38 -8.65
CA THR A 92 -2.27 7.84 -8.72
C THR A 92 -3.14 6.76 -8.13
N ILE A 93 -3.81 7.08 -7.02
CA ILE A 93 -4.78 6.20 -6.40
C ILE A 93 -6.15 6.54 -6.99
N TYR A 94 -6.80 5.52 -7.50
CA TYR A 94 -8.14 5.61 -8.07
C TYR A 94 -9.14 5.01 -7.09
N SER A 95 -10.14 5.78 -6.71
CA SER A 95 -11.32 5.28 -6.00
C SER A 95 -12.49 5.26 -6.99
N ASN A 96 -12.72 4.10 -7.60
CA ASN A 96 -13.72 3.90 -8.67
C ASN A 96 -13.54 4.92 -9.84
N ASP A 97 -14.56 5.12 -10.66
CA ASP A 97 -14.55 6.11 -11.76
C ASP A 97 -14.63 7.58 -11.29
N PHE A 98 -14.72 7.83 -9.98
CA PHE A 98 -15.15 9.11 -9.43
C PHE A 98 -14.00 9.98 -8.92
N ASN A 99 -13.01 9.41 -8.23
CA ASN A 99 -11.96 10.19 -7.57
C ASN A 99 -10.56 9.67 -7.92
N ALA A 100 -9.65 10.59 -8.23
CA ALA A 100 -8.23 10.28 -8.40
C ALA A 100 -7.40 11.24 -7.55
N ILE A 101 -6.51 10.67 -6.73
CA ILE A 101 -5.49 11.44 -6.02
C ILE A 101 -4.16 11.04 -6.61
N SER A 102 -3.54 11.98 -7.33
CA SER A 102 -2.17 11.86 -7.81
C SER A 102 -1.25 12.56 -6.82
N PHE A 103 -0.22 11.85 -6.37
CA PHE A 103 0.86 12.42 -5.58
C PHE A 103 2.18 12.22 -6.30
N GLN A 104 3.04 13.25 -6.21
CA GLN A 104 4.33 13.25 -6.89
C GLN A 104 5.49 12.94 -5.94
N ASP A 105 5.26 13.07 -4.63
CA ASP A 105 6.27 12.85 -3.61
C ASP A 105 5.65 12.47 -2.25
N LEU A 106 6.49 11.92 -1.37
CA LEU A 106 6.19 11.66 0.03
C LEU A 106 7.15 12.47 0.90
N TYR A 107 6.62 13.48 1.58
CA TYR A 107 7.39 14.37 2.44
C TYR A 107 7.62 13.73 3.80
N GLU A 108 8.77 14.00 4.42
CA GLU A 108 9.14 13.49 5.75
C GLU A 108 8.99 11.97 5.88
N PHE A 109 9.30 11.23 4.80
CA PHE A 109 9.20 9.78 4.81
C PHE A 109 10.13 9.16 5.84
N THR A 110 9.55 8.41 6.76
CA THR A 110 10.28 7.60 7.73
C THR A 110 9.76 6.18 7.71
N ALA A 111 10.68 5.25 7.96
CA ALA A 111 10.37 3.84 8.15
C ALA A 111 11.00 3.36 9.47
N SER A 112 10.34 2.41 10.11
CA SER A 112 10.86 1.73 11.29
C SER A 112 10.48 0.25 11.30
N ILE A 113 11.34 -0.56 11.90
CA ILE A 113 11.16 -1.99 12.12
C ILE A 113 11.10 -2.23 13.62
N ASP A 114 10.00 -2.80 14.10
CA ASP A 114 9.74 -3.02 15.53
C ASP A 114 9.95 -1.76 16.41
N GLY A 115 9.70 -0.58 15.83
CA GLY A 115 9.85 0.73 16.48
C GLY A 115 11.22 1.40 16.28
N GLU A 116 12.21 0.68 15.75
CA GLU A 116 13.54 1.24 15.48
C GLU A 116 13.58 1.88 14.09
N LYS A 117 13.92 3.17 14.03
CA LYS A 117 14.05 3.91 12.76
C LYS A 117 15.15 3.30 11.90
N THR A 118 14.84 3.12 10.61
CA THR A 118 15.80 2.63 9.62
C THR A 118 16.17 3.73 8.64
N LYS A 119 17.42 3.70 8.15
CA LYS A 119 17.83 4.53 7.03
C LYS A 119 17.17 4.01 5.76
N ASN A 120 16.60 4.91 4.98
CA ASN A 120 16.08 4.63 3.65
C ASN A 120 16.94 5.35 2.61
N PHE A 121 16.87 4.90 1.37
CA PHE A 121 17.50 5.54 0.23
C PHE A 121 16.52 5.59 -0.94
N LEU A 122 16.70 6.61 -1.78
CA LEU A 122 15.91 6.78 -3.00
C LEU A 122 16.36 5.76 -4.05
N PHE A 123 15.42 4.94 -4.53
CA PHE A 123 15.60 3.98 -5.60
C PHE A 123 14.74 4.37 -6.81
N LYS A 124 15.35 4.40 -8.01
CA LYS A 124 14.68 4.71 -9.28
C LYS A 124 14.59 3.44 -10.13
N THR A 125 13.37 3.09 -10.55
CA THR A 125 13.05 1.86 -11.29
C THR A 125 13.33 1.92 -12.79
N ASP A 126 13.86 3.05 -13.29
CA ASP A 126 14.12 3.30 -14.72
C ASP A 126 15.16 2.34 -15.34
N THR A 127 15.73 1.42 -14.55
CA THR A 127 16.66 0.37 -14.97
C THR A 127 15.98 -0.96 -15.36
N ILE A 128 14.65 -1.07 -15.26
CA ILE A 128 13.91 -2.28 -15.70
C ILE A 128 13.35 -2.09 -17.11
N ASN A 129 13.57 -3.12 -17.94
CA ASN A 129 13.00 -3.26 -19.27
C ASN A 129 11.46 -3.16 -19.22
N GLU A 130 10.89 -2.11 -19.83
CA GLU A 130 9.46 -1.74 -19.72
C GLU A 130 8.49 -2.88 -20.10
N SER A 131 8.95 -3.82 -20.92
CA SER A 131 8.23 -5.00 -21.40
C SER A 131 7.70 -5.92 -20.29
N HIS A 132 8.35 -5.97 -19.12
CA HIS A 132 7.98 -6.87 -18.02
C HIS A 132 7.22 -6.16 -16.89
N ARG A 133 6.88 -4.88 -17.06
CA ARG A 133 6.29 -4.06 -15.99
C ARG A 133 4.76 -4.26 -15.92
N PRO A 134 4.21 -4.67 -14.76
CA PRO A 134 2.77 -4.73 -14.56
C PRO A 134 2.12 -3.38 -14.88
N ARG A 135 0.98 -3.38 -15.58
CA ARG A 135 0.34 -2.16 -16.09
C ARG A 135 0.08 -1.11 -15.00
N HIS A 136 -0.29 -1.55 -13.80
CA HIS A 136 -0.57 -0.66 -12.65
C HIS A 136 0.69 -0.07 -11.99
N LEU A 137 1.88 -0.56 -12.36
CA LEU A 137 3.17 -0.05 -11.88
C LEU A 137 3.80 0.95 -12.83
N LYS A 138 3.26 1.17 -14.03
CA LYS A 138 3.90 1.99 -15.08
C LYS A 138 4.24 3.41 -14.64
N ASP A 139 3.41 4.00 -13.77
CA ASP A 139 3.58 5.38 -13.32
C ASP A 139 4.46 5.51 -12.06
N ILE A 140 4.73 4.41 -11.36
CA ILE A 140 5.45 4.41 -10.06
C ILE A 140 6.96 4.25 -10.27
N ARG A 141 7.65 5.31 -10.65
CA ARG A 141 9.06 5.23 -11.06
C ARG A 141 10.06 5.30 -9.91
N LYS A 142 9.65 5.83 -8.76
CA LYS A 142 10.54 6.12 -7.62
C LYS A 142 10.04 5.45 -6.34
N TRP A 143 10.98 4.97 -5.54
CA TRP A 143 10.72 4.23 -4.32
C TRP A 143 11.68 4.67 -3.22
N TYR A 144 11.21 4.78 -1.98
CA TYR A 144 12.10 4.72 -0.83
C TYR A 144 12.37 3.26 -0.52
N VAL A 145 13.62 2.86 -0.39
CA VAL A 145 14.02 1.47 -0.11
C VAL A 145 14.89 1.44 1.15
N TRP A 146 14.72 0.41 1.97
CA TRP A 146 15.49 0.16 3.19
C TRP A 146 15.65 -1.34 3.44
N GLN A 147 16.63 -1.70 4.26
CA GLN A 147 16.83 -3.08 4.67
C GLN A 147 15.86 -3.44 5.80
N ALA A 148 15.20 -4.59 5.72
CA ALA A 148 14.44 -5.16 6.82
C ALA A 148 14.96 -6.56 7.17
N SER A 149 14.94 -6.84 8.46
CA SER A 149 15.31 -8.13 9.04
C SER A 149 14.09 -8.74 9.71
N PHE A 150 13.81 -10.00 9.37
CA PHE A 150 12.70 -10.77 9.90
C PHE A 150 13.26 -11.98 10.62
N GLU A 151 13.04 -12.04 11.93
CA GLU A 151 13.49 -13.17 12.76
C GLU A 151 12.70 -14.45 12.40
N PRO A 152 13.27 -15.66 12.61
CA PRO A 152 12.59 -16.92 12.35
C PRO A 152 11.22 -17.00 13.04
N GLU A 153 10.20 -17.46 12.31
CA GLU A 153 8.87 -17.81 12.87
C GLU A 153 8.25 -16.68 13.74
N LYS A 154 8.58 -15.42 13.43
CA LYS A 154 8.18 -14.25 14.22
C LYS A 154 7.42 -13.23 13.37
N ILE A 155 6.51 -12.51 14.03
CA ILE A 155 5.89 -11.29 13.49
C ILE A 155 6.82 -10.10 13.75
N THR A 156 7.16 -9.40 12.68
CA THR A 156 7.86 -8.12 12.68
C THR A 156 6.91 -7.02 12.25
N LYS A 157 6.86 -5.92 13.00
CA LYS A 157 6.07 -4.75 12.65
C LYS A 157 6.90 -3.79 11.82
N VAL A 158 6.49 -3.59 10.58
CA VAL A 158 6.99 -2.51 9.73
C VAL A 158 6.07 -1.32 9.90
N THR A 159 6.63 -0.14 10.14
CA THR A 159 5.86 1.10 10.20
C THR A 159 6.45 2.11 9.24
N VAL A 160 5.59 2.78 8.49
CA VAL A 160 5.97 3.91 7.65
C VAL A 160 5.15 5.12 8.05
N TYR A 161 5.75 6.29 7.92
CA TYR A 161 5.08 7.55 8.17
C TYR A 161 5.54 8.57 7.14
N PHE A 162 4.59 9.31 6.58
CA PHE A 162 4.88 10.35 5.60
C PHE A 162 3.75 11.36 5.51
N ILE A 163 4.04 12.47 4.84
CA ILE A 163 3.10 13.52 4.51
C ILE A 163 2.92 13.53 2.99
N VAL A 164 1.69 13.65 2.52
CA VAL A 164 1.37 13.75 1.09
C VAL A 164 0.68 15.08 0.81
N ASN A 165 1.12 15.79 -0.22
CA ASN A 165 0.43 16.99 -0.70
C ASN A 165 -0.83 16.57 -1.46
N THR A 166 -1.98 17.05 -1.01
CA THR A 166 -3.30 16.73 -1.59
C THR A 166 -3.94 17.93 -2.28
N SER A 167 -3.24 19.06 -2.41
CA SER A 167 -3.75 20.29 -3.03
C SER A 167 -4.20 20.14 -4.48
N GLN A 168 -3.69 19.13 -5.18
CA GLN A 168 -4.01 18.83 -6.59
C GLN A 168 -4.97 17.63 -6.74
N GLY A 169 -5.61 17.18 -5.66
CA GLY A 169 -6.64 16.14 -5.74
C GLY A 169 -7.82 16.63 -6.58
N PHE A 170 -8.33 15.80 -7.50
CA PHE A 170 -9.44 16.18 -8.36
C PHE A 170 -10.50 15.08 -8.47
N ILE A 171 -11.75 15.51 -8.59
CA ILE A 171 -12.90 14.65 -8.87
C ILE A 171 -12.98 14.46 -10.38
N ARG A 172 -13.08 13.21 -10.85
CA ARG A 172 -13.14 12.86 -12.28
C ARG A 172 -14.56 12.90 -12.86
N LYS A 173 -15.58 12.61 -12.05
CA LYS A 173 -16.99 12.56 -12.46
C LYS A 173 -17.90 13.00 -11.32
N GLY A 174 -18.96 13.77 -11.64
CA GLY A 174 -20.02 14.14 -10.69
C GLY A 174 -20.03 15.60 -10.21
N TYR A 175 -18.99 16.37 -10.55
CA TYR A 175 -18.99 17.83 -10.46
C TYR A 175 -18.39 18.36 -11.75
N ASP A 176 -19.16 19.12 -12.52
CA ASP A 176 -18.65 19.82 -13.69
C ASP A 176 -17.60 20.84 -13.24
N LYS A 177 -16.54 20.99 -14.03
CA LYS A 177 -15.51 22.04 -13.86
C LYS A 177 -16.05 23.46 -14.12
N GLY A 178 -17.36 23.66 -14.04
CA GLY A 178 -18.02 24.94 -14.25
C GLY A 178 -18.81 25.30 -13.02
N GLU A 179 -18.15 25.94 -12.06
CA GLU A 179 -18.71 26.95 -11.14
C GLU A 179 -17.62 27.37 -10.14
N THR A 180 -16.69 28.19 -10.64
CA THR A 180 -15.89 29.14 -9.84
C THR A 180 -15.88 30.45 -10.57
#